data_AF-A0A137RKU7-F1
#
_entry.id   AF-A0A137RKU7-F1
#
_cell.length_a   1.000
_cell.length_b   1.000
_cell.length_c   1.000
_cell.angle_alpha   90.00
_cell.angle_beta   90.00
_cell.angle_gamma   90.00
#
_symmetry.space_group_name_H-M   'P 1'
#
loop_
_entity.id
_entity.type
_entity.pdbx_description
1 polymer ?
#
loop_
_entity_poly.entity_id
_entity_poly.type
_entity_poly.pdbx_seq_one_letter_code
_entity_poly.pdbx_strand_id
1 'polypeptide(L)' 'MITRKFKPGDWVKIKGKNDSPKMEILKYISKEDPITGITNNDSVVECVYYKSGERFTRSIHQNRLLKLRETGGIYKA' A
#
# COMPACT_ATOMS: atom_id res chain seq x y z
N MET A 1 8.41 -17.65 1.46
CA MET A 1 7.43 -16.65 1.96
C MET A 1 8.00 -15.27 1.75
N ILE A 2 7.21 -14.31 1.27
CA ILE A 2 7.65 -12.92 1.11
C ILE A 2 7.42 -12.19 2.44
N THR A 3 8.43 -11.50 2.95
CA THR A 3 8.29 -10.72 4.19
C THR A 3 7.47 -9.45 3.96
N ARG A 4 6.53 -9.17 4.85
CA ARG A 4 5.77 -7.90 4.86
C ARG A 4 6.72 -6.73 5.16
N LYS A 5 6.77 -5.76 4.26
CA LYS A 5 7.59 -4.54 4.38
C LYS A 5 6.91 -3.39 5.11
N PHE A 6 5.58 -3.38 5.13
CA PHE A 6 4.79 -2.27 5.65
C PHE A 6 3.82 -2.75 6.73
N LYS A 7 3.33 -1.81 7.53
CA LYS A 7 2.24 -2.02 8.49
C LYS A 7 1.08 -1.08 8.19
N PRO A 8 -0.16 -1.42 8.62
CA PRO A 8 -1.27 -0.45 8.59
C PRO A 8 -0.86 0.89 9.22
N GLY A 9 -1.24 1.99 8.58
CA GLY A 9 -0.87 3.35 8.98
C GLY A 9 0.48 3.83 8.44
N ASP A 10 1.31 2.98 7.83
CA ASP A 10 2.52 3.45 7.15
C ASP A 10 2.15 4.33 5.96
N TRP A 11 2.85 5.45 5.81
CA TRP A 11 2.75 6.28 4.63
C TRP A 11 3.73 5.82 3.54
N VAL A 12 3.22 5.73 2.32
CA VAL A 12 3.94 5.23 1.14
C VAL A 12 3.66 6.09 -0.08
N LYS A 13 4.56 6.02 -1.06
CA LYS A 13 4.36 6.54 -2.41
C LYS A 13 4.77 5.52 -3.46
N ILE A 14 4.37 5.73 -4.72
CA ILE A 14 4.79 4.84 -5.81
C ILE A 14 6.28 5.12 -6.13
N LYS A 15 7.10 4.07 -6.09
CA LYS A 15 8.51 4.14 -6.44
C LYS A 15 8.66 4.60 -7.90
N GLY A 16 9.52 5.60 -8.14
CA GLY A 16 9.79 6.12 -9.48
C GLY A 16 8.73 7.06 -10.06
N LYS A 17 7.67 7.42 -9.30
CA LYS A 17 6.72 8.47 -9.70
C LYS A 17 6.77 9.64 -8.73
N ASN A 18 7.29 10.77 -9.20
CA ASN A 18 7.41 11.99 -8.38
C ASN A 18 6.04 12.59 -8.04
N ASP A 19 5.10 12.60 -8.98
CA ASP A 19 3.74 13.13 -8.76
C ASP A 19 2.76 12.10 -8.20
N SER A 20 3.25 11.00 -7.61
CA SER A 20 2.36 10.04 -6.98
C SER A 20 1.82 10.61 -5.66
N PRO A 21 0.49 10.53 -5.42
CA PRO A 21 -0.06 10.99 -4.16
C PRO A 21 0.50 10.15 -3.02
N LYS A 22 0.66 10.80 -1.86
CA LYS A 22 0.94 10.10 -0.61
C LYS A 22 -0.26 9.20 -0.27
N MET A 23 0.02 7.94 0.02
CA MET A 23 -0.98 6.94 0.38
C MET A 23 -0.69 6.36 1.77
N GLU A 24 -1.72 5.95 2.48
CA GLU A 24 -1.63 5.21 3.73
C GLU A 24 -1.94 3.74 3.49
N ILE A 25 -1.16 2.84 4.09
CA ILE A 25 -1.39 1.40 4.05
C ILE A 25 -2.59 1.05 4.94
N LEU A 26 -3.57 0.33 4.40
CA LEU A 26 -4.69 -0.23 5.15
C LEU A 26 -4.38 -1.64 5.64
N LYS A 27 -4.07 -2.55 4.71
CA LYS A 27 -3.83 -3.97 5.00
C LYS A 27 -3.14 -4.67 3.84
N TYR A 28 -2.62 -5.86 4.11
CA TYR A 28 -2.28 -6.81 3.05
C TYR A 28 -3.55 -7.51 2.56
N ILE A 29 -3.58 -7.81 1.27
CA ILE A 29 -4.68 -8.55 0.65
C ILE A 29 -4.17 -9.85 0.02
N SER A 30 -4.98 -10.88 0.13
CA SER A 30 -4.79 -12.14 -0.58
C SER A 30 -4.98 -11.92 -2.07
N LYS A 31 -3.97 -12.26 -2.85
CA LYS A 31 -4.08 -12.30 -4.31
C LYS A 31 -3.64 -13.67 -4.80
N GLU A 32 -4.55 -14.33 -5.50
CA GLU A 32 -4.23 -15.58 -6.21
C GLU A 32 -3.46 -15.25 -7.49
N ASP A 33 -2.39 -16.00 -7.71
CA ASP A 33 -1.65 -15.97 -8.96
C ASP A 33 -2.41 -16.81 -10.00
N PRO A 34 -2.90 -16.22 -11.11
CA PRO A 34 -3.74 -16.93 -12.08
C PRO A 34 -3.04 -18.07 -12.82
N ILE A 35 -1.70 -18.12 -12.78
CA ILE A 35 -0.89 -19.09 -13.51
C ILE A 35 -0.58 -20.29 -12.62
N THR A 36 -0.29 -20.04 -11.34
CA THR A 36 0.15 -21.06 -10.39
C THR A 36 -0.93 -21.49 -9.40
N GLY A 37 -2.04 -20.76 -9.31
CA GLY A 37 -3.12 -20.99 -8.32
C GLY A 37 -2.69 -20.71 -6.87
N ILE A 38 -1.49 -20.18 -6.65
CA ILE A 38 -0.96 -19.94 -5.31
C ILE A 38 -1.51 -18.61 -4.79
N THR A 39 -2.22 -18.66 -3.66
CA THR A 39 -2.65 -17.46 -2.94
C THR A 39 -1.48 -16.85 -2.18
N ASN A 40 -1.09 -15.62 -2.53
CA ASN A 40 -0.08 -14.87 -1.81
C ASN A 40 -0.74 -13.77 -0.96
N ASN A 41 -0.55 -13.85 0.36
CA ASN A 41 -1.13 -12.93 1.33
C ASN A 41 -0.19 -11.79 1.72
N ASP A 42 1.06 -11.81 1.27
CA ASP A 42 2.12 -10.95 1.80
C ASP A 42 2.76 -10.07 0.72
N SER A 43 2.23 -10.06 -0.51
CA SER A 43 2.83 -9.36 -1.64
C SER A 43 2.11 -8.07 -2.04
N VAL A 44 0.79 -8.02 -1.88
CA VAL A 44 -0.05 -6.88 -2.29
C VAL A 44 -0.64 -6.21 -1.07
N VAL A 45 -0.58 -4.88 -1.07
CA VAL A 45 -1.17 -4.03 -0.03
C VAL A 45 -2.29 -3.19 -0.62
N GLU A 46 -3.37 -3.07 0.14
CA GLU A 46 -4.39 -2.08 -0.07
C GLU A 46 -3.96 -0.78 0.61
N CYS A 47 -4.04 0.32 -0.14
CA CYS A 47 -3.65 1.64 0.30
C CYS A 47 -4.70 2.68 -0.09
N VAL A 48 -4.80 3.74 0.70
CA VAL A 48 -5.76 4.81 0.54
C VAL A 48 -5.05 6.14 0.35
N TYR A 49 -5.59 7.01 -0.50
CA TYR A 49 -5.24 8.42 -0.53
C TYR A 49 -6.49 9.26 -0.66
N TYR A 50 -6.37 10.53 -0.31
CA TYR A 50 -7.44 11.51 -0.45
C TYR A 50 -7.07 12.51 -1.53
N LYS A 51 -8.05 12.87 -2.36
CA LYS A 51 -7.93 13.95 -3.34
C LYS A 51 -9.23 14.72 -3.35
N SER A 52 -9.17 16.02 -3.10
CA SER A 52 -10.35 16.90 -3.07
C SER A 52 -11.47 16.44 -2.12
N GLY A 53 -11.11 15.88 -0.96
CA GLY A 53 -12.08 15.36 0.02
C GLY A 53 -12.60 13.95 -0.28
N GLU A 54 -12.35 13.42 -1.47
CA GLU A 54 -12.74 12.07 -1.86
C GLU A 54 -11.67 11.04 -1.48
N ARG A 55 -12.13 9.87 -1.01
CA ARG A 55 -11.27 8.74 -0.64
C ARG A 55 -11.09 7.80 -1.82
N PHE A 56 -9.85 7.54 -2.19
CA PHE A 56 -9.48 6.59 -3.24
C PHE A 56 -8.69 5.42 -2.67
N THR A 57 -9.02 4.21 -3.10
CA THR A 57 -8.33 2.98 -2.70
C THR A 57 -7.56 2.37 -3.88
N ARG A 58 -6.38 1.83 -3.62
CA ARG A 58 -5.55 1.12 -4.61
C ARG A 58 -4.92 -0.12 -4.02
N SER A 59 -4.82 -1.16 -4.84
CA SER A 59 -4.11 -2.40 -4.51
C SER A 59 -2.79 -2.46 -5.28
N ILE A 60 -1.67 -2.42 -4.57
CA ILE A 60 -0.33 -2.27 -5.18
C ILE A 60 0.62 -3.30 -4.58
N HIS A 61 1.44 -3.93 -5.42
CA HIS A 61 2.50 -4.82 -4.97
C HIS A 61 3.52 -4.05 -4.13
N GLN A 62 3.89 -4.56 -2.95
CA GLN A 62 4.72 -3.82 -1.97
C GLN A 62 6.09 -3.38 -2.52
N ASN A 63 6.67 -4.12 -3.47
CA ASN A 63 7.94 -3.74 -4.11
C ASN A 63 7.84 -2.50 -5.02
N ARG A 64 6.63 -2.07 -5.37
CA ARG A 64 6.38 -0.85 -6.16
C ARG A 64 6.20 0.39 -5.26
N LEU A 65 6.29 0.22 -3.95
CA LEU A 65 6.07 1.28 -2.97
C LEU A 65 7.37 1.65 -2.26
N LEU A 66 7.45 2.90 -1.84
CA LEU A 66 8.53 3.43 -1.02
C LEU A 66 7.93 3.99 0.27
N LYS A 67 8.45 3.55 1.42
CA LYS A 67 8.04 4.05 2.74
C LYS A 67 8.50 5.50 2.90
N LEU A 68 7.61 6.35 3.37
CA LEU A 68 7.93 7.73 3.74
C LEU A 68 8.38 7.77 5.21
N ARG A 69 9.31 8.68 5.51
CA ARG A 69 9.85 8.84 6.88
C ARG A 69 8.83 9.45 7.84
N GLU A 70 7.88 10.21 7.32
CA GLU A 70 6.77 10.76 8.07
C GLU A 70 5.85 9.61 8.53
N THR A 71 5.65 9.51 9.85
CA THR A 71 4.80 8.52 10.49
C THR A 71 3.71 9.22 11.30
N GLY A 72 2.55 8.58 11.37
CA GLY A 72 1.34 9.15 11.96
C GLY A 72 0.28 9.11 10.88
N GLY A 73 -0.68 8.18 11.01
CA GLY A 73 -1.73 8.00 10.01
C GLY A 73 -2.46 9.30 9.67
N ILE A 74 -3.24 9.29 8.59
CA ILE A 74 -4.06 10.43 8.17
C ILE A 74 -4.99 10.87 9.31
N TYR A 75 -5.35 9.96 10.21
CA TYR A 75 -5.98 10.26 11.50
C TYR A 75 -4.92 10.40 12.60
N LYS A 76 -4.70 11.64 13.07
CA LYS A 76 -4.31 11.88 14.46
C LYS A 76 -5.59 11.79 15.29
N ALA A 77 -5.66 10.83 16.21
CA ALA A 77 -6.60 10.89 17.33
C ALA A 77 -6.21 12.03 18.26
#